data_AF-A0A9Y2MYH8-F1
#
_entry.id   AF-A0A9Y2MYH8-F1
#
_cell.length_a   1.000
_cell.length_b   1.000
_cell.length_c   1.000
_cell.angle_alpha   90.00
_cell.angle_beta   90.00
_cell.angle_gamma   90.00
#
_symmetry.space_group_name_H-M   'P 1'
#
loop_
_entity.id
_entity.type
_entity.pdbx_description
1 polymer ?
#
loop_
_entity_poly.entity_id
_entity_poly.type
_entity_poly.pdbx_seq_one_letter_code
_entity_poly.pdbx_strand_id
1 'polypeptide(L)' 'MSTGRVMLTQEDVRLDAALPLVLSRTHLSSYRIGRAFGASWASTLDQRLEADGDAVHFAPKTAPSSSTRSPWSAARCCP' A
#
# COMPACT_ATOMS: atom_id res chain seq x y z
N MET A 1 9.77 23.51 -16.98
CA MET A 1 9.40 22.09 -17.23
C MET A 1 8.81 21.54 -15.93
N SER A 2 7.52 21.24 -15.88
CA SER A 2 6.83 20.85 -14.63
C SER A 2 6.72 19.33 -14.57
N THR A 3 7.56 18.67 -13.77
CA THR A 3 7.43 17.23 -13.53
C THR A 3 6.36 17.02 -12.45
N GLY A 4 5.10 16.89 -12.86
CA GLY A 4 3.99 16.61 -11.95
C GLY A 4 3.98 15.16 -11.45
N ARG A 5 3.39 14.93 -10.27
CA ARG A 5 3.05 13.57 -9.82
C ARG A 5 1.82 13.09 -10.59
N VAL A 6 1.89 11.88 -11.14
CA VAL A 6 0.77 11.26 -11.89
C VAL A 6 0.14 10.18 -11.01
N MET A 7 -1.19 10.18 -10.94
CA MET A 7 -1.99 9.19 -10.23
C MET A 7 -3.11 8.67 -11.14
N LEU A 8 -3.25 7.35 -11.24
CA LEU A 8 -4.31 6.69 -12.01
C LEU A 8 -4.88 5.54 -11.17
N THR A 9 -6.20 5.51 -10.96
CA THR A 9 -6.88 4.44 -10.23
C THR A 9 -7.72 3.59 -11.18
N GLN A 10 -7.62 2.28 -11.02
CA GLN A 10 -8.44 1.29 -11.71
C GLN A 10 -9.03 0.32 -10.70
N GLU A 11 -10.29 -0.05 -10.91
CA GLU A 11 -10.89 -1.19 -10.25
C GLU A 11 -10.84 -2.41 -11.17
N ASP A 12 -10.33 -3.52 -10.65
CA ASP A 12 -10.12 -4.73 -11.43
C ASP A 12 -11.28 -5.73 -11.22
N VAL A 13 -11.77 -5.86 -9.98
CA VAL A 13 -12.90 -6.76 -9.68
C VAL A 13 -13.68 -6.29 -8.45
N ARG A 14 -15.00 -6.54 -8.45
CA ARG A 14 -15.84 -6.51 -7.25
C ARG A 14 -16.32 -7.93 -6.96
N LEU A 15 -16.13 -8.39 -5.73
CA LEU A 15 -16.62 -9.67 -5.24
C LEU A 15 -17.70 -9.41 -4.20
N ASP A 16 -18.96 -9.58 -4.57
CA ASP A 16 -20.11 -9.41 -3.68
C ASP A 16 -20.48 -10.71 -2.95
N ALA A 17 -19.47 -11.44 -2.50
CA ALA A 17 -19.61 -12.72 -1.78
C ALA A 17 -19.70 -12.50 -0.26
N ALA A 18 -19.67 -13.59 0.53
CA ALA A 18 -19.72 -13.54 1.99
C ALA A 18 -18.64 -12.64 2.63
N LEU A 19 -17.53 -12.40 1.92
CA LEU A 19 -16.57 -11.35 2.22
C LEU A 19 -16.58 -10.34 1.06
N PRO A 20 -17.37 -9.26 1.15
CA PRO A 20 -17.40 -8.23 0.12
C PRO A 20 -16.02 -7.61 -0.06
N LEU A 21 -15.44 -7.72 -1.26
CA LEU A 21 -14.09 -7.25 -1.55
C LEU A 21 -14.04 -6.51 -2.90
N VAL A 22 -13.48 -5.31 -2.89
CA VAL A 22 -13.16 -4.55 -4.12
C VAL A 22 -11.67 -4.60 -4.36
N LEU A 23 -11.26 -5.35 -5.39
CA LEU A 23 -9.89 -5.34 -5.88
C LEU A 23 -9.69 -4.12 -6.76
N SER A 24 -8.82 -3.22 -6.31
CA SER A 24 -8.47 -2.02 -7.07
C SER A 24 -6.99 -1.73 -6.95
N ARG A 25 -6.44 -1.06 -7.96
CA ARG A 25 -5.04 -0.67 -8.06
C ARG A 25 -4.91 0.80 -8.42
N THR A 26 -3.89 1.45 -7.89
CA THR A 26 -3.60 2.84 -8.16
C THR A 26 -2.14 2.94 -8.56
N HIS A 27 -1.88 3.40 -9.78
CA HIS A 27 -0.55 3.76 -10.23
C HIS A 27 -0.21 5.15 -9.70
N LEU A 28 0.94 5.28 -9.05
CA LEU A 28 1.50 6.56 -8.63
C LEU A 28 2.94 6.64 -9.11
N SER A 29 3.27 7.66 -9.90
CA SER A 29 4.62 7.78 -10.50
C SER A 29 5.75 7.88 -9.46
N SER A 30 5.44 8.33 -8.24
CA SER A 30 6.38 8.44 -7.11
C SER A 30 6.35 7.27 -6.11
N TYR A 31 5.43 6.31 -6.26
CA TYR A 31 5.29 5.20 -5.33
C TYR A 31 6.28 4.08 -5.69
N ARG A 32 6.92 3.46 -4.69
CA ARG A 32 7.98 2.45 -4.92
C ARG A 32 7.88 1.22 -4.03
N ILE A 33 6.79 1.09 -3.27
CA ILE A 33 6.63 0.04 -2.26
C ILE A 33 5.54 -0.98 -2.61
N GLY A 34 5.01 -0.92 -3.83
CA GLY A 34 4.00 -1.87 -4.33
C GLY A 34 4.54 -3.30 -4.43
N ARG A 35 3.71 -4.30 -4.12
CA ARG A 35 4.11 -5.72 -4.17
C ARG A 35 3.37 -6.48 -5.26
N ALA A 36 2.04 -6.45 -5.28
CA ALA A 36 1.24 -7.33 -6.15
C ALA A 36 1.29 -6.95 -7.65
N PHE A 37 1.32 -5.65 -7.97
CA PHE A 37 1.27 -5.14 -9.36
C PHE A 37 2.55 -4.42 -9.80
N GLY A 38 3.60 -4.48 -8.98
CA GLY A 38 4.88 -3.80 -9.19
C GLY A 38 5.06 -2.53 -8.36
N ALA A 39 6.30 -2.02 -8.31
CA ALA A 39 6.72 -1.00 -7.35
C ALA A 39 5.91 0.32 -7.41
N SER A 40 5.45 0.70 -8.61
CA SER A 40 4.68 1.94 -8.85
C SER A 40 3.17 1.79 -8.65
N TRP A 41 2.71 0.64 -8.16
CA TRP A 41 1.30 0.33 -7.97
C TRP A 41 0.96 0.05 -6.51
N ALA A 42 -0.09 0.69 -6.01
CA ALA A 42 -0.72 0.40 -4.73
C ALA A 42 -2.03 -0.36 -4.97
N SER A 43 -2.27 -1.49 -4.31
CA SER A 43 -3.44 -2.35 -4.56
C SER A 43 -4.11 -2.85 -3.29
N THR A 44 -5.38 -3.26 -3.39
CA THR A 44 -6.10 -3.86 -2.24
C THR A 44 -5.33 -5.06 -1.68
N LEU A 45 -4.61 -5.80 -2.53
CA LEU A 45 -3.78 -6.95 -2.16
C LEU A 45 -2.50 -6.58 -1.40
N ASP A 46 -2.13 -5.29 -1.32
CA ASP A 46 -1.00 -4.83 -0.51
C ASP A 46 -1.38 -4.60 0.96
N GLN A 47 -2.68 -4.69 1.30
CA GLN A 47 -3.17 -4.62 2.67
C GLN A 47 -2.72 -5.82 3.49
N ARG A 48 -2.23 -5.58 4.71
CA ARG A 48 -1.80 -6.65 5.62
C ARG A 48 -1.89 -6.22 7.07
N LEU A 49 -2.10 -7.20 7.94
CA LEU A 49 -1.95 -7.08 9.38
C LEU A 49 -0.69 -7.84 9.78
N GLU A 50 0.18 -7.19 10.52
CA GLU A 50 1.36 -7.80 11.12
C GLU A 50 1.25 -7.66 12.63
N ALA A 51 1.32 -8.78 13.34
CA ALA A 51 1.34 -8.81 14.80
C ALA A 51 2.79 -8.95 15.28
N ASP A 52 3.20 -8.10 16.22
CA ASP A 52 4.51 -8.13 16.86
C ASP A 52 4.38 -7.82 18.35
N GLY A 53 4.90 -8.69 19.22
CA GLY A 53 4.73 -8.60 20.67
C GLY A 53 3.26 -8.35 21.06
N ASP A 54 3.02 -7.18 21.65
CA ASP A 54 1.70 -6.72 22.10
C ASP A 54 0.99 -5.77 21.10
N ALA A 55 1.52 -5.61 19.89
CA ALA A 55 1.01 -4.68 18.88
C ALA A 55 0.53 -5.39 17.62
N VAL A 56 -0.51 -4.81 17.01
CA VAL A 56 -0.95 -5.17 15.66
C VAL A 56 -0.86 -3.92 14.79
N HIS A 57 -0.18 -4.06 13.67
CA HIS A 57 0.01 -2.98 12.72
C HIS A 57 -0.71 -3.29 11.42
N PHE A 58 -1.40 -2.28 10.91
CA PHE A 58 -2.10 -2.37 9.64
C PHE A 58 -1.35 -1.58 8.58
N ALA A 59 -0.98 -2.24 7.48
CA ALA A 59 -0.57 -1.54 6.27
C ALA A 59 -1.80 -1.38 5.36
N PRO A 60 -2.26 -0.15 5.11
CA PRO A 60 -3.35 0.10 4.16
C PRO A 60 -2.85 -0.04 2.71
N LYS A 61 -3.80 -0.16 1.76
CA LYS A 61 -3.52 -0.27 0.32
C LYS A 61 -2.57 0.81 -0.20
N THR A 62 -2.72 2.06 0.25
CA THR A 62 -1.89 3.20 -0.17
C THR A 62 -1.25 3.84 1.05
N ALA A 63 0.06 4.09 1.00
CA ALA A 63 0.74 4.88 2.02
C ALA A 63 0.53 6.39 1.77
N PRO A 64 0.40 7.23 2.81
CA PRO A 64 0.28 8.68 2.64
C PRO A 64 1.50 9.26 1.92
N SER A 65 1.28 10.25 1.04
CA SER A 65 2.24 10.77 0.06
C SER A 65 3.35 11.68 0.64
N SER A 66 3.42 11.82 1.97
CA SER A 66 4.42 12.59 2.69
C SER A 66 5.47 11.67 3.32
N SER A 67 6.57 11.46 2.58
CA SER A 67 7.93 11.13 3.07
C SER A 67 8.11 10.10 4.20
N THR A 68 7.14 9.25 4.51
CA THR A 68 7.32 8.28 5.57
C THR A 68 7.86 7.05 4.89
N ARG A 69 9.19 6.89 4.96
CA ARG A 69 9.88 5.66 5.34
C ARG A 69 8.87 4.58 5.76
N SER A 70 9.01 3.30 5.37
CA SER A 70 8.16 2.25 5.98
C SER A 70 8.09 2.56 7.49
N PRO A 71 6.91 2.76 8.11
CA PRO A 71 6.85 3.16 9.52
C PRO A 71 7.60 2.16 10.43
N TRP A 72 7.89 0.99 9.88
CA TRP A 72 8.66 -0.12 10.41
C TRP A 72 10.20 -0.02 10.27
N SER A 73 10.75 1.01 9.61
CA SER A 73 12.20 1.09 9.37
C SER A 73 13.08 1.14 10.63
N ALA A 74 12.52 1.41 11.80
CA ALA A 74 13.27 1.64 13.05
C ALA A 74 13.10 0.51 14.08
N ALA A 75 12.08 -0.36 13.94
CA ALA A 75 11.80 -1.42 14.91
C ALA A 75 12.81 -2.60 14.85
N ARG A 76 13.67 -2.63 13.83
CA ARG A 76 14.85 -3.52 13.76
C ARG A 76 16.10 -2.95 14.43
N CYS A 77 16.06 -1.73 14.99
CA CYS A 77 17.22 -1.11 15.65
C CYS A 77 17.16 -1.27 17.17
N CYS A 78 17.48 -2.49 17.61
CA CYS A 78 18.25 -2.87 18.81
C CYS A 78 17.55 -3.87 19.75
N PRO A 79 18.33 -4.81 20.34
CA PRO A 79 19.74 -5.15 20.04
C PRO A 79 19.90 -6.27 19.01
#